data_AF-A0A8W8IHF8-F1
#
_entry.id   AF-A0A8W8IHF8-F1
#
_cell.length_a   1.000
_cell.length_b   1.000
_cell.length_c   1.000
_cell.angle_alpha   90.00
_cell.angle_beta   90.00
_cell.angle_gamma   90.00
#
_symmetry.space_group_name_H-M   'P 1'
#
loop_
_entity.id
_entity.type
_entity.pdbx_description
1 polymer ?
#
loop_
_entity_poly.entity_id
_entity_poly.type
_entity_poly.pdbx_seq_one_letter_code
_entity_poly.pdbx_strand_id
1 'polypeptide(L)'
;MAHRCLTLFTVIVISCIYEAGGVVEVQKLPGWSPWSGWTSCSVTCGYGDSFRQAHWLDKDGQRVNETAREHMGCYIPKSCPVNGNWTVWSGWYWCSSVCGPGRQERYRYCVNPKPANGGLPCSGLANESRACEVQPCPTIPPSFRLSDCADEDFMCDSGLQCVPAAQRCDRTLHCHDGSDEVKCRYVRNQGKKSL
;
A
#
# COMPACT_ATOMS: atom_id res chain seq x y z
N MET A 1 -35.17 -18.80 -74.64
CA MET A 1 -34.87 -17.41 -75.02
C MET A 1 -33.67 -16.97 -74.20
N ALA A 2 -32.64 -16.44 -74.86
CA ALA A 2 -31.34 -16.19 -74.25
C ALA A 2 -31.32 -14.81 -73.55
N HIS A 3 -30.94 -14.78 -72.27
CA HIS A 3 -30.73 -13.52 -71.53
C HIS A 3 -29.22 -13.28 -71.43
N ARG A 4 -28.77 -12.16 -72.01
CA ARG A 4 -27.37 -11.71 -71.91
C ARG A 4 -27.22 -10.82 -70.68
N CYS A 5 -26.34 -11.21 -69.77
CA CYS A 5 -25.85 -10.35 -68.71
C CYS A 5 -24.58 -9.66 -69.25
N LEU A 6 -24.60 -8.34 -69.42
CA LEU A 6 -23.38 -7.59 -69.77
C LEU A 6 -22.61 -7.28 -68.49
N THR A 7 -21.43 -7.87 -68.34
CA THR A 7 -20.46 -7.52 -67.30
C THR A 7 -19.67 -6.28 -67.73
N LEU A 8 -19.71 -5.22 -66.92
CA LEU A 8 -18.80 -4.06 -67.02
C LEU A 8 -17.98 -3.98 -65.73
N PHE A 9 -16.68 -4.24 -65.87
CA PHE A 9 -15.67 -4.12 -64.82
C PHE A 9 -15.35 -2.64 -64.60
N THR A 10 -15.91 -2.02 -63.56
CA THR A 10 -15.30 -0.99 -62.69
C THR A 10 -16.34 -0.47 -61.69
N VAL A 11 -16.18 -0.81 -60.41
CA VAL A 11 -16.63 -0.08 -59.20
C VAL A 11 -18.12 0.37 -59.13
N ILE A 12 -18.88 -0.27 -58.21
CA ILE A 12 -20.16 0.16 -57.58
C ILE A 12 -21.49 -0.12 -58.36
N VAL A 13 -22.32 -0.95 -57.72
CA VAL A 13 -23.77 -1.23 -57.89
C VAL A 13 -24.22 -1.91 -59.20
N ILE A 14 -24.65 -3.18 -59.09
CA ILE A 14 -25.50 -3.83 -60.10
C ILE A 14 -26.93 -3.28 -59.89
N SER A 15 -27.29 -2.22 -60.62
CA SER A 15 -28.68 -1.80 -60.76
C SER A 15 -29.27 -2.43 -62.01
N CYS A 16 -30.07 -3.49 -61.85
CA CYS A 16 -31.03 -3.87 -62.88
C CYS A 16 -32.21 -2.89 -62.78
N ILE A 17 -32.30 -1.94 -63.71
CA ILE A 17 -33.44 -1.02 -63.77
C ILE A 17 -34.62 -1.81 -64.36
N TYR A 18 -35.57 -2.17 -63.51
CA TYR A 18 -36.91 -2.59 -63.92
C TYR A 18 -37.80 -1.35 -63.88
N GLU A 19 -38.28 -0.87 -65.03
CA GLU A 19 -39.40 0.08 -65.06
C GLU A 19 -40.71 -0.70 -64.92
N ALA A 20 -41.28 -0.67 -63.73
CA ALA A 20 -42.70 -0.89 -63.50
C ALA A 20 -43.10 -0.04 -62.29
N GLY A 21 -44.16 0.79 -62.45
CA GLY A 21 -44.61 1.79 -61.47
C GLY A 21 -45.08 1.22 -60.13
N GLY A 22 -44.13 0.88 -59.27
CA GLY A 22 -44.31 0.61 -57.85
C GLY A 22 -43.21 1.32 -57.08
N VAL A 23 -43.54 1.87 -55.92
CA VAL A 23 -42.55 2.38 -54.96
C VAL A 23 -41.56 1.25 -54.73
N VAL A 24 -40.30 1.40 -55.18
CA VAL A 24 -39.23 0.48 -54.82
C VAL A 24 -38.98 0.70 -53.33
N GLU A 25 -39.67 -0.08 -52.51
CA GLU A 25 -39.39 -0.16 -51.09
C GLU A 25 -38.04 -0.84 -50.96
N VAL A 26 -36.98 -0.04 -50.77
CA VAL A 26 -35.64 -0.55 -50.45
C VAL A 26 -35.76 -1.27 -49.11
N GLN A 27 -35.92 -2.59 -49.14
CA GLN A 27 -35.97 -3.41 -47.93
C GLN A 27 -34.65 -3.24 -47.20
N LYS A 28 -34.67 -2.56 -46.03
CA LYS A 28 -33.51 -2.46 -45.15
C LYS A 28 -33.18 -3.86 -44.64
N LEU A 29 -32.01 -4.37 -45.04
CA LEU A 29 -31.50 -5.61 -44.49
C LEU A 29 -31.12 -5.40 -43.01
N PRO A 30 -31.36 -6.38 -42.13
CA PRO A 30 -30.90 -6.32 -40.75
C PRO A 30 -29.37 -6.26 -40.71
N GLY A 31 -28.83 -5.52 -39.76
CA GLY A 31 -27.39 -5.32 -39.65
C GLY A 31 -26.97 -4.34 -38.58
N TRP A 32 -25.66 -4.14 -38.44
CA TRP A 32 -25.11 -3.20 -37.48
C TRP A 32 -25.46 -1.76 -37.83
N SER A 33 -25.89 -1.00 -36.81
CA SER A 33 -25.95 0.46 -36.90
C SER A 33 -24.55 1.03 -37.17
N PRO A 34 -24.45 2.28 -37.65
CA PRO A 34 -23.21 3.04 -37.52
C PRO A 34 -22.73 3.02 -36.08
N TRP A 35 -21.41 2.99 -35.89
CA TRP A 35 -20.82 3.15 -34.57
C TRP A 35 -21.22 4.50 -33.97
N SER A 36 -21.42 4.51 -32.65
CA SER A 36 -21.51 5.76 -31.89
C SER A 36 -20.19 6.54 -31.99
N GLY A 37 -20.24 7.82 -31.61
CA GLY A 37 -19.02 8.53 -31.23
C GLY A 37 -18.31 7.83 -30.06
N TRP A 38 -17.00 8.06 -29.95
CA TRP A 38 -16.23 7.65 -28.78
C TRP A 38 -16.71 8.41 -27.54
N THR A 39 -16.82 7.73 -26.41
CA THR A 39 -17.07 8.37 -25.11
C THR A 39 -15.88 9.24 -24.70
N SER A 40 -16.09 10.11 -23.72
CA SER A 40 -14.96 10.68 -22.98
C SER A 40 -14.10 9.58 -22.36
N CYS A 41 -12.85 9.92 -22.08
CA CYS A 41 -11.91 9.01 -21.42
C CYS A 41 -12.47 8.56 -20.06
N SER A 42 -12.27 7.29 -19.70
CA SER A 42 -12.74 6.71 -18.44
C SER A 42 -12.08 7.30 -17.19
N VAL A 43 -10.95 7.98 -17.38
CA VAL A 43 -10.18 8.66 -16.34
C VAL A 43 -10.17 10.16 -16.56
N THR A 44 -9.75 10.91 -15.54
CA THR A 44 -9.52 12.37 -15.61
C THR A 44 -8.04 12.74 -15.54
N CYS A 45 -7.16 11.74 -15.54
CA CYS A 45 -5.71 11.84 -15.46
C CYS A 45 -5.08 10.53 -15.96
N GLY A 46 -3.86 10.58 -16.50
CA GLY A 46 -3.13 9.38 -16.90
C GLY A 46 -3.81 8.57 -18.01
N TYR A 47 -3.62 7.25 -17.98
CA TYR A 47 -4.13 6.31 -18.99
C TYR A 47 -5.52 5.79 -18.61
N GLY A 48 -6.39 5.69 -19.60
CA GLY A 48 -7.67 5.01 -19.49
C GLY A 48 -8.19 4.58 -20.86
N ASP A 49 -9.50 4.39 -20.94
CA ASP A 49 -10.17 3.87 -22.12
C ASP A 49 -11.32 4.76 -22.55
N SER A 50 -11.47 4.89 -23.87
CA SER A 50 -12.67 5.40 -24.52
C SER A 50 -13.42 4.23 -25.15
N PHE A 51 -14.74 4.32 -25.18
CA PHE A 51 -15.61 3.26 -25.67
C PHE A 51 -16.51 3.77 -26.80
N ARG A 52 -16.87 2.90 -27.73
CA ARG A 52 -17.97 3.13 -28.66
C ARG A 52 -18.78 1.86 -28.84
N GLN A 53 -20.02 2.01 -29.29
CA GLN A 53 -20.93 0.89 -29.46
C GLN A 53 -21.72 0.97 -30.77
N ALA A 54 -22.09 -0.19 -31.29
CA ALA A 54 -23.05 -0.35 -32.37
C ALA A 54 -24.15 -1.32 -31.91
N HIS A 55 -25.37 -1.10 -32.39
CA HIS A 55 -26.52 -1.96 -32.08
C HIS A 55 -26.90 -2.73 -33.34
N TRP A 56 -27.37 -3.96 -33.16
CA TRP A 56 -28.02 -4.66 -34.27
C TRP A 56 -29.40 -4.04 -34.51
N LEU A 57 -29.69 -3.74 -35.78
CA LEU A 57 -30.97 -3.24 -36.23
C LEU A 57 -31.72 -4.35 -36.94
N ASP A 58 -32.99 -4.54 -36.59
CA ASP A 58 -33.87 -5.45 -37.31
C ASP A 58 -34.33 -4.89 -38.67
N LYS A 59 -35.17 -5.65 -39.37
CA LYS A 59 -35.76 -5.28 -40.66
C LYS A 59 -36.59 -3.98 -40.60
N ASP A 60 -37.13 -3.65 -39.43
CA ASP A 60 -37.95 -2.47 -39.18
C ASP A 60 -37.10 -1.27 -38.68
N GLY A 61 -35.78 -1.45 -38.59
CA GLY A 61 -34.82 -0.47 -38.11
C GLY A 61 -34.82 -0.30 -36.58
N GLN A 62 -35.48 -1.19 -35.85
CA GLN A 62 -35.52 -1.16 -34.39
C GLN A 62 -34.28 -1.81 -33.80
N ARG A 63 -33.83 -1.28 -32.66
CA ARG A 63 -32.68 -1.83 -31.94
C ARG A 63 -33.10 -3.08 -31.19
N VAL A 64 -32.40 -4.18 -31.42
CA VAL A 64 -32.55 -5.41 -30.63
C VAL A 64 -31.47 -5.49 -29.53
N ASN A 65 -31.50 -6.54 -28.70
CA ASN A 65 -30.61 -6.66 -27.54
C ASN A 65 -29.16 -7.10 -27.87
N GLU A 66 -28.74 -6.97 -29.12
CA GLU A 66 -27.39 -7.31 -29.57
C GLU A 66 -26.56 -6.05 -29.74
N THR A 67 -25.40 -6.01 -29.07
CA THR A 67 -24.51 -4.85 -29.07
C THR A 67 -23.07 -5.25 -29.33
N ALA A 68 -22.42 -4.53 -30.24
CA ALA A 68 -20.97 -4.59 -30.44
C ALA A 68 -20.35 -3.42 -29.68
N ARG A 69 -19.20 -3.67 -29.03
CA ARG A 69 -18.42 -2.65 -28.33
C ARG A 69 -16.98 -2.71 -28.78
N GLU A 70 -16.37 -1.54 -28.89
CA GLU A 70 -14.94 -1.37 -29.10
C GLU A 70 -14.37 -0.46 -28.04
N HIS A 71 -13.12 -0.72 -27.64
CA HIS A 71 -12.34 0.15 -26.77
C HIS A 71 -11.16 0.74 -27.53
N MET A 72 -10.72 1.92 -27.11
CA MET A 72 -9.49 2.54 -27.56
C MET A 72 -8.86 3.31 -26.39
N GLY A 73 -7.56 3.10 -26.18
CA GLY A 73 -6.82 3.77 -25.12
C GLY A 73 -6.80 5.30 -25.30
N CYS A 74 -6.87 6.02 -24.19
CA CYS A 74 -6.73 7.47 -24.11
C CYS A 74 -5.68 7.86 -23.05
N TYR A 75 -5.10 9.05 -23.21
CA TYR A 75 -4.14 9.62 -22.25
C TYR A 75 -4.50 11.07 -21.94
N ILE A 76 -4.64 11.38 -20.65
CA ILE A 76 -4.84 12.75 -20.14
C ILE A 76 -3.54 13.21 -19.48
N PRO A 77 -2.90 14.29 -19.96
CA PRO A 77 -1.62 14.80 -19.45
C PRO A 77 -1.78 15.55 -18.13
N LYS A 78 -2.32 14.87 -17.12
CA LYS A 78 -2.49 15.34 -15.75
C LYS A 78 -1.98 14.25 -14.81
N SER A 79 -1.22 14.63 -13.81
CA SER A 79 -0.73 13.69 -12.80
C SER A 79 -1.88 13.17 -11.93
N CYS A 80 -2.00 11.84 -11.80
CA CYS A 80 -3.04 11.24 -10.99
C CYS A 80 -2.74 11.35 -9.49
N PRO A 81 -3.77 11.58 -8.65
CA PRO A 81 -3.65 11.50 -7.20
C PRO A 81 -3.10 10.13 -6.78
N VAL A 82 -2.08 10.13 -5.92
CA VAL A 82 -1.55 8.92 -5.30
C VAL A 82 -1.88 8.99 -3.83
N ASN A 83 -2.81 8.15 -3.38
CA ASN A 83 -3.15 8.07 -1.96
C ASN A 83 -2.00 7.41 -1.20
N GLY A 84 -1.68 7.97 -0.04
CA GLY A 84 -0.69 7.39 0.85
C GLY A 84 -1.15 6.05 1.39
N ASN A 85 -0.19 5.15 1.54
CA ASN A 85 -0.41 3.93 2.29
C ASN A 85 0.78 3.61 3.19
N TRP A 86 0.47 2.93 4.29
CA TRP A 86 1.43 2.60 5.31
C TRP A 86 2.41 1.52 4.82
N THR A 87 3.67 1.61 5.25
CA THR A 87 4.55 0.46 5.28
C THR A 87 3.97 -0.61 6.22
N VAL A 88 4.49 -1.82 6.11
CA VAL A 88 4.34 -2.78 7.20
C VAL A 88 4.86 -2.17 8.51
N TRP A 89 4.27 -2.60 9.63
CA TRP A 89 4.79 -2.26 10.94
C TRP A 89 6.22 -2.78 11.10
N SER A 90 7.06 -2.01 11.78
CA SER A 90 8.32 -2.53 12.30
C SER A 90 8.04 -3.69 13.26
N GLY A 91 9.08 -4.48 13.54
CA GLY A 91 9.10 -5.28 14.75
C GLY A 91 8.87 -4.40 15.98
N TRP A 92 8.41 -5.03 17.06
CA TRP A 92 8.42 -4.36 18.36
C TRP A 92 9.86 -4.12 18.80
N TYR A 93 10.14 -2.90 19.23
CA TYR A 93 11.41 -2.56 19.87
C TYR A 93 11.52 -3.22 21.25
N TRP A 94 12.72 -3.16 21.82
CA TRP A 94 12.97 -3.68 23.16
C TRP A 94 12.07 -3.02 24.21
N CYS A 95 11.81 -3.75 25.30
CA CYS A 95 11.09 -3.21 26.45
C CYS A 95 11.87 -2.02 27.03
N SER A 96 11.16 -0.95 27.41
CA SER A 96 11.76 0.24 28.03
C SER A 96 12.45 -0.05 29.35
N SER A 97 12.01 -1.11 30.04
CA SER A 97 12.56 -1.57 31.31
C SER A 97 13.45 -2.78 31.08
N VAL A 98 14.57 -2.84 31.81
CA VAL A 98 15.47 -4.02 31.80
C VAL A 98 14.96 -5.15 32.68
N CYS A 99 14.09 -4.82 33.64
CA CYS A 99 13.40 -5.74 34.54
C CYS A 99 12.01 -5.19 34.89
N GLY A 100 11.14 -6.07 35.37
CA GLY A 100 9.78 -5.73 35.75
C GLY A 100 8.91 -5.27 34.56
N PRO A 101 7.84 -4.52 34.84
CA PRO A 101 6.95 -4.00 33.82
C PRO A 101 7.58 -2.83 33.05
N GLY A 102 7.29 -2.76 31.76
CA GLY A 102 7.72 -1.67 30.89
C GLY A 102 6.79 -1.47 29.69
N ARG A 103 7.26 -0.70 28.71
CA ARG A 103 6.57 -0.50 27.43
C ARG A 103 7.50 -0.76 26.26
N GLN A 104 6.95 -1.33 25.20
CA GLN A 104 7.62 -1.48 23.92
C GLN A 104 6.83 -0.73 22.86
N GLU A 105 7.53 -0.20 21.89
CA GLU A 105 6.96 0.59 20.81
C GLU A 105 7.21 -0.09 19.47
N ARG A 106 6.41 0.23 18.46
CA ARG A 106 6.66 -0.08 17.06
C ARG A 106 6.18 1.06 16.18
N TYR A 107 6.70 1.12 14.97
CA TYR A 107 6.53 2.25 14.06
C TYR A 107 6.20 1.78 12.64
N ARG A 108 5.52 2.64 11.88
CA ARG A 108 5.29 2.49 10.44
C ARG A 108 5.33 3.86 9.77
N TYR A 109 5.55 3.87 8.46
CA TYR A 109 5.76 5.11 7.71
C TYR A 109 4.78 5.21 6.54
N CYS A 110 4.28 6.42 6.28
CA CYS A 110 3.33 6.69 5.20
C CYS A 110 4.08 6.89 3.87
N VAL A 111 4.70 5.83 3.36
CA VAL A 111 5.59 5.89 2.19
C VAL A 111 5.40 4.74 1.20
N ASN A 112 4.39 3.89 1.39
CA ASN A 112 4.15 2.71 0.55
C ASN A 112 2.73 2.65 -0.07
N PRO A 113 2.36 3.58 -0.98
CA PRO A 113 3.21 4.64 -1.53
C PRO A 113 3.13 5.94 -0.71
N LYS A 114 4.02 6.89 -1.01
CA LYS A 114 3.96 8.25 -0.45
C LYS A 114 2.81 9.02 -1.11
N PRO A 115 1.97 9.75 -0.35
CA PRO A 115 0.95 10.61 -0.92
C PRO A 115 1.55 11.61 -1.92
N ALA A 116 0.91 11.76 -3.08
CA ALA A 116 1.32 12.72 -4.11
C ALA A 116 0.14 13.24 -4.93
N ASN A 117 0.33 14.35 -5.64
CA ASN A 117 -0.63 14.91 -6.60
C ASN A 117 -2.04 15.14 -6.02
N GLY A 118 -2.12 15.57 -4.75
CA GLY A 118 -3.40 15.78 -4.06
C GLY A 118 -4.09 14.50 -3.58
N GLY A 119 -3.40 13.35 -3.58
CA GLY A 119 -3.88 12.13 -2.95
C GLY A 119 -3.96 12.23 -1.42
N LEU A 120 -4.77 11.37 -0.83
CA LEU A 120 -5.06 11.38 0.60
C LEU A 120 -3.85 10.98 1.45
N PRO A 121 -3.65 11.57 2.64
CA PRO A 121 -2.67 11.09 3.59
C PRO A 121 -3.06 9.71 4.17
N CYS A 122 -2.11 9.02 4.80
CA CYS A 122 -2.43 7.78 5.50
C CYS A 122 -3.27 8.04 6.76
N SER A 123 -4.33 7.25 6.92
CA SER A 123 -5.19 7.32 8.10
C SER A 123 -4.65 6.47 9.26
N GLY A 124 -4.72 6.99 10.48
CA GLY A 124 -4.31 6.30 11.71
C GLY A 124 -2.93 6.73 12.25
N LEU A 125 -2.49 6.09 13.34
CA LEU A 125 -1.24 6.45 14.01
C LEU A 125 -0.01 5.84 13.32
N ALA A 126 1.11 6.56 13.35
CA ALA A 126 2.40 6.11 12.85
C ALA A 126 3.18 5.25 13.86
N ASN A 127 2.77 5.28 15.13
CA ASN A 127 3.37 4.51 16.20
C ASN A 127 2.30 3.74 16.99
N GLU A 128 2.76 2.71 17.68
CA GLU A 128 1.95 1.92 18.61
C GLU A 128 2.79 1.55 19.82
N SER A 129 2.17 1.59 21.00
CA SER A 129 2.81 1.23 22.27
C SER A 129 2.02 0.11 22.95
N ARG A 130 2.72 -0.87 23.52
CA ARG A 130 2.10 -1.89 24.38
C ARG A 130 2.92 -2.15 25.63
N ALA A 131 2.27 -2.69 26.66
CA ALA A 131 2.97 -3.19 27.83
C ALA A 131 3.91 -4.36 27.47
N CYS A 132 5.01 -4.46 28.21
CA CYS A 132 5.89 -5.62 28.24
C CYS A 132 6.24 -5.94 29.69
N GLU A 133 6.60 -7.20 29.92
CA GLU A 133 7.11 -7.67 31.19
C GLU A 133 8.36 -8.49 30.88
N VAL A 134 9.44 -8.22 31.62
CA VAL A 134 10.72 -8.91 31.45
C VAL A 134 10.85 -9.97 32.55
N GLN A 135 11.98 -10.00 33.25
CA GLN A 135 12.14 -10.74 34.49
C GLN A 135 11.87 -9.80 35.66
N PRO A 136 11.35 -10.27 36.80
CA PRO A 136 11.21 -9.45 37.99
C PRO A 136 12.52 -8.74 38.35
N CYS A 137 12.44 -7.50 38.82
CA CYS A 137 13.61 -6.81 39.31
C CYS A 137 14.10 -7.45 40.63
N PRO A 138 15.42 -7.44 40.89
CA PRO A 138 15.95 -7.76 42.20
C PRO A 138 15.30 -6.89 43.28
N THR A 139 15.27 -7.36 44.51
CA THR A 139 14.85 -6.56 45.66
C THR A 139 16.06 -6.19 46.51
N ILE A 140 15.98 -5.05 47.20
CA ILE A 140 17.01 -4.69 48.18
C ILE A 140 16.89 -5.66 49.37
N PRO A 141 17.97 -6.36 49.77
CA PRO A 141 17.94 -7.23 50.93
C PRO A 141 17.60 -6.45 52.21
N PRO A 142 16.79 -6.98 53.13
CA PRO A 142 16.43 -6.28 54.37
C PRO A 142 17.62 -5.92 55.27
N SER A 143 18.73 -6.67 55.13
CA SER A 143 19.97 -6.44 55.87
C SER A 143 20.90 -5.41 55.22
N PHE A 144 20.60 -4.96 54.00
CA PHE A 144 21.44 -4.01 53.27
C PHE A 144 21.45 -2.65 53.97
N ARG A 145 22.64 -2.04 54.10
CA ARG A 145 22.80 -0.68 54.62
C ARG A 145 23.67 0.12 53.69
N LEU A 146 23.22 1.34 53.36
CA LEU A 146 23.96 2.24 52.50
C LEU A 146 25.32 2.67 53.10
N SER A 147 25.47 2.55 54.42
CA SER A 147 26.75 2.75 55.12
C SER A 147 27.83 1.73 54.74
N ASP A 148 27.42 0.58 54.20
CA ASP A 148 28.32 -0.51 53.85
C ASP A 148 28.91 -0.33 52.44
N CYS A 149 28.41 0.66 51.69
CA CYS A 149 28.88 1.00 50.36
C CYS A 149 30.27 1.65 50.43
N ALA A 150 31.20 1.12 49.65
CA ALA A 150 32.49 1.77 49.42
C ALA A 150 32.37 2.89 48.37
N ASP A 151 33.27 3.87 48.42
CA ASP A 151 33.32 4.97 47.44
C ASP A 151 33.55 4.48 45.99
N GLU A 152 34.10 3.28 45.84
CA GLU A 152 34.36 2.63 44.56
C GLU A 152 33.17 1.80 44.05
N ASP A 153 32.16 1.54 44.88
CA ASP A 153 30.97 0.79 44.48
C ASP A 153 30.10 1.60 43.50
N PHE A 154 29.37 0.88 42.65
CA PHE A 154 28.38 1.49 41.77
C PHE A 154 27.10 1.76 42.55
N MET A 155 26.75 3.05 42.69
CA MET A 155 25.45 3.47 43.19
C MET A 155 24.38 3.25 42.12
N CYS A 156 23.33 2.50 42.45
CA CYS A 156 22.17 2.33 41.58
C CYS A 156 21.48 3.69 41.33
N ASP A 157 20.82 3.89 40.19
CA ASP A 157 20.20 5.18 39.79
C ASP A 157 19.11 5.65 40.80
N SER A 158 18.47 4.71 41.49
CA SER A 158 17.54 4.94 42.62
C SER A 158 18.19 5.55 43.87
N GLY A 159 19.50 5.41 44.06
CA GLY A 159 20.24 5.87 45.24
C GLY A 159 19.96 5.08 46.53
N LEU A 160 19.18 4.00 46.48
CA LEU A 160 18.80 3.20 47.65
C LEU A 160 19.70 1.98 47.87
N GLN A 161 20.53 1.64 46.88
CA GLN A 161 21.40 0.47 46.86
C GLN A 161 22.69 0.80 46.12
N CYS A 162 23.79 0.20 46.55
CA CYS A 162 25.03 0.11 45.79
C CYS A 162 25.35 -1.36 45.51
N VAL A 163 26.12 -1.58 44.46
CA VAL A 163 26.63 -2.88 44.07
C VAL A 163 28.13 -2.76 43.77
N PRO A 164 28.95 -3.80 44.02
CA PRO A 164 30.34 -3.81 43.62
C PRO A 164 30.55 -3.32 42.18
N ALA A 165 31.57 -2.49 41.94
CA ALA A 165 31.84 -1.94 40.60
C ALA A 165 31.93 -2.99 39.49
N ALA A 166 32.39 -4.21 39.84
CA ALA A 166 32.50 -5.35 38.93
C ALA A 166 31.15 -5.91 38.47
N GLN A 167 30.07 -5.64 39.21
CA GLN A 167 28.70 -6.05 38.88
C GLN A 167 28.00 -5.06 37.93
N ARG A 168 28.62 -3.91 37.65
CA ARG A 168 28.09 -2.98 36.66
C ARG A 168 28.37 -3.52 35.25
N CYS A 169 27.32 -3.64 34.44
CA CYS A 169 27.37 -4.06 33.05
C CYS A 169 27.94 -5.49 32.84
N ASP A 170 27.67 -6.38 33.79
CA ASP A 170 28.08 -7.79 33.76
C ASP A 170 27.00 -8.74 33.17
N ARG A 171 25.87 -8.18 32.76
CA ARG A 171 24.66 -8.84 32.21
C ARG A 171 23.78 -9.53 33.24
N THR A 172 24.00 -9.26 34.52
CA THR A 172 23.19 -9.77 35.61
C THR A 172 22.62 -8.60 36.39
N LEU A 173 21.34 -8.68 36.75
CA LEU A 173 20.70 -7.61 37.52
C LEU A 173 21.05 -7.74 39.00
N HIS A 174 21.75 -6.75 39.53
CA HIS A 174 22.09 -6.62 40.94
C HIS A 174 21.41 -5.43 41.58
N CYS A 175 21.24 -4.33 40.84
CA CYS A 175 20.43 -3.21 41.31
C CYS A 175 18.95 -3.56 41.23
N HIS A 176 18.19 -3.20 42.27
CA HIS A 176 16.74 -3.40 42.30
C HIS A 176 15.97 -2.59 41.23
N ASP A 177 16.60 -1.59 40.63
CA ASP A 177 16.08 -0.81 39.50
C ASP A 177 16.71 -1.23 38.15
N GLY A 178 17.62 -2.22 38.18
CA GLY A 178 18.39 -2.71 37.02
C GLY A 178 19.37 -1.70 36.41
N SER A 179 19.67 -0.60 37.12
CA SER A 179 20.52 0.47 36.60
C SER A 179 21.99 0.08 36.41
N ASP A 180 22.41 -1.02 37.02
CA ASP A 180 23.73 -1.63 36.79
C ASP A 180 23.90 -2.15 35.36
N GLU A 181 22.80 -2.49 34.68
CA GLU A 181 22.80 -3.01 33.31
C GLU A 181 22.31 -2.01 32.25
N VAL A 182 22.12 -0.74 32.62
CA VAL A 182 21.78 0.34 31.67
C VAL A 182 22.99 1.23 31.38
N LYS A 183 23.00 1.86 30.20
CA LYS A 183 24.05 2.81 29.76
C LYS A 183 25.47 2.20 29.75
N CYS A 184 25.58 0.92 29.43
CA CYS A 184 26.84 0.20 29.25
C CYS A 184 27.56 0.63 27.97
N ARG A 185 28.04 1.87 27.91
CA ARG A 185 28.71 2.40 26.71
C ARG A 185 30.07 1.74 26.48
N TYR A 186 30.88 1.47 27.52
CA TYR A 186 32.22 0.85 27.38
C TYR A 186 32.79 0.28 28.71
N VAL A 187 32.06 -0.58 29.44
CA VAL A 187 32.61 -1.26 30.64
C VAL A 187 33.02 -2.70 30.31
N ARG A 188 33.96 -2.87 29.38
CA ARG A 188 34.71 -4.12 29.21
C ARG A 188 36.19 -3.79 29.20
N ASN A 189 36.78 -3.72 30.40
CA ASN A 189 38.14 -4.18 30.68
C ASN A 189 38.52 -3.81 32.12
N GLN A 190 38.19 -4.68 33.07
CA GLN A 190 39.03 -4.90 34.24
C GLN A 190 39.11 -6.42 34.45
N GLY A 191 40.20 -7.05 34.01
CA GLY A 191 40.47 -8.45 34.40
C GLY A 191 41.21 -9.39 33.45
N LYS A 192 41.69 -8.98 32.27
CA LYS A 192 42.68 -9.79 31.52
C LYS A 192 43.94 -8.98 31.23
N LYS A 193 44.89 -9.02 32.17
CA LYS A 193 46.30 -8.82 31.84
C LYS A 193 46.74 -10.07 31.08
N SER A 194 47.03 -9.88 29.80
CA SER A 194 47.85 -10.79 29.02
C SER A 194 49.26 -10.78 29.60
N LEU A 195 49.71 -11.92 30.12
CA LEU A 195 51.11 -12.33 30.17
C LEU A 195 51.16 -13.77 29.65
#